data_AF-A0A402AFK0-F1
#
_entry.id   AF-A0A402AFK0-F1
#
_cell.length_a   1.000
_cell.length_b   1.000
_cell.length_c   1.000
_cell.angle_alpha   90.00
_cell.angle_beta   90.00
_cell.angle_gamma   90.00
#
_symmetry.space_group_name_H-M   'P 1'
#
loop_
_entity.id
_entity.type
_entity.pdbx_description
1 polymer ?
#
loop_
_entity_poly.entity_id
_entity_poly.type
_entity_poly.pdbx_seq_one_letter_code
_entity_poly.pdbx_strand_id
1 'polypeptide(L)' 'MGPVLVGADQDLAPVTLTFKDVNGDGKLDMIVNVQDSHFVFLNDAGQFRSPRPGEHIQF' A
#
# COMPACT_ATOMS: atom_id res chain seq x y z
N MET A 1 3.99 12.08 6.90
CA MET A 1 3.43 11.36 8.06
C MET A 1 2.62 10.21 7.48
N GLY A 2 3.08 8.96 7.62
CA GLY A 2 2.41 7.78 7.07
C GLY A 2 1.41 7.17 8.07
N PRO A 3 0.57 6.20 7.64
CA PRO A 3 -0.38 5.56 8.55
C PRO A 3 0.34 4.71 9.60
N VAL A 4 -0.14 4.79 10.83
CA VAL A 4 0.23 3.84 11.89
C VAL A 4 -0.63 2.59 11.69
N LEU A 5 0.01 1.47 11.38
CA LEU A 5 -0.67 0.23 10.96
C LEU A 5 -0.81 -0.81 12.08
N VAL A 6 -0.53 -0.46 13.34
CA VAL A 6 -0.45 -1.44 14.44
C VAL A 6 -1.36 -1.03 15.60
N GLY A 7 -2.30 -1.90 15.97
CA GLY A 7 -3.02 -1.87 17.24
C GLY A 7 -2.29 -2.70 18.29
N ALA A 8 -2.47 -2.38 19.58
CA ALA A 8 -1.63 -2.78 20.72
C ALA A 8 -1.44 -4.30 20.98
N ASP A 9 -2.01 -5.20 20.17
CA ASP A 9 -1.98 -6.66 20.37
C ASP A 9 -1.68 -7.46 19.09
N GLN A 10 -0.98 -6.88 18.09
CA GLN A 10 -0.63 -7.56 16.81
C GLN A 10 0.88 -7.75 16.63
N ASP A 11 1.58 -8.22 17.66
CA ASP A 11 3.04 -8.29 17.72
C ASP A 11 3.68 -9.42 16.86
N LEU A 12 2.90 -10.19 16.08
CA LEU A 12 3.38 -11.41 15.39
C LEU A 12 2.98 -11.56 13.91
N ALA A 13 2.24 -10.62 13.31
CA ALA A 13 1.95 -10.70 11.88
C ALA A 13 3.13 -10.11 11.08
N PRO A 14 3.84 -10.89 10.24
CA PRO A 14 4.89 -10.33 9.39
C PRO A 14 4.26 -9.30 8.44
N VAL A 15 4.68 -8.05 8.56
CA VAL A 15 4.35 -7.01 7.58
C VAL A 15 5.37 -7.07 6.47
N THR A 16 4.92 -7.31 5.24
CA THR A 16 5.80 -7.25 4.06
C THR A 16 5.41 -6.09 3.17
N LEU A 17 6.41 -5.51 2.51
CA LEU A 17 6.23 -4.44 1.53
C LEU A 17 6.59 -4.99 0.14
N THR A 18 5.75 -4.72 -0.84
CA THR A 18 6.01 -5.00 -2.25
C THR A 18 5.88 -3.73 -3.05
N PHE A 19 6.79 -3.52 -4.00
CA PHE A 19 6.74 -2.38 -4.91
C PHE A 19 6.43 -2.86 -6.32
N LYS A 20 5.34 -2.35 -6.89
CA LYS A 20 4.82 -2.73 -8.22
C LYS A 20 4.02 -1.55 -8.77
N ASP A 21 4.13 -1.29 -10.06
CA ASP A 21 3.21 -0.38 -10.75
C ASP A 21 1.84 -1.07 -10.88
N VAL A 22 0.83 -0.60 -10.14
CA VAL A 22 -0.51 -1.21 -10.12
C VAL A 22 -1.57 -0.35 -10.79
N ASN A 23 -1.26 0.92 -11.10
CA ASN A 23 -2.17 1.83 -11.80
C ASN A 23 -1.76 2.08 -13.28
N GLY A 24 -0.59 1.58 -13.69
CA GLY A 24 -0.06 1.67 -15.05
C GLY A 24 0.56 3.03 -15.40
N ASP A 25 0.95 3.84 -14.42
CA ASP A 25 1.52 5.18 -14.64
C ASP A 25 3.05 5.19 -14.81
N GLY A 26 3.69 4.02 -14.72
CA GLY A 26 5.13 3.84 -14.84
C GLY A 26 5.91 4.13 -13.55
N LYS A 27 5.23 4.37 -12.43
CA LYS A 27 5.84 4.55 -11.11
C LYS A 27 5.59 3.31 -10.26
N LEU A 28 6.55 2.98 -9.39
CA LEU A 28 6.35 1.93 -8.41
C LEU A 28 5.42 2.42 -7.30
N ASP A 29 4.29 1.76 -7.14
CA ASP A 29 3.38 1.89 -6.01
C ASP A 29 3.79 0.96 -4.86
N MET A 30 3.24 1.20 -3.68
CA MET A 30 3.53 0.42 -2.48
C MET A 30 2.33 -0.46 -2.12
N ILE A 31 2.57 -1.75 -1.95
CA ILE A 31 1.61 -2.68 -1.38
C ILE A 31 2.11 -3.10 -0.01
N VAL A 32 1.27 -2.91 1.01
CA VAL A 32 1.50 -3.41 2.37
C VAL A 32 0.69 -4.67 2.57
N ASN A 33 1.36 -5.77 2.88
CA ASN A 33 0.73 -7.04 3.17
C ASN A 33 0.77 -7.29 4.68
N VAL A 34 -0.40 -7.53 5.27
CA VAL A 34 -0.57 -7.87 6.69
C VAL A 34 -1.51 -9.07 6.77
N GLN A 35 -0.97 -10.25 7.10
CA GLN A 35 -1.73 -11.51 7.04
C GLN A 35 -2.39 -11.68 5.66
N ASP A 36 -3.72 -11.79 5.60
CA ASP A 36 -4.51 -11.93 4.37
C ASP A 36 -4.98 -10.58 3.78
N SER A 37 -4.56 -9.45 4.38
CA SER A 37 -4.95 -8.11 3.94
C SER A 37 -3.86 -7.45 3.09
N HIS A 38 -4.28 -6.82 2.01
CA HIS A 38 -3.42 -6.05 1.10
C HIS A 38 -3.88 -4.59 1.05
N PHE A 39 -2.98 -3.66 1.34
CA PHE A 39 -3.24 -2.22 1.26
C PHE A 39 -2.37 -1.62 0.16
N VAL A 40 -3.01 -0.98 -0.81
CA VAL A 40 -2.31 -0.30 -1.91
C VAL A 40 -2.17 1.19 -1.60
N PHE A 41 -0.98 1.73 -1.84
CA PHE A 41 -0.69 3.16 -1.82
C PHE A 41 -0.03 3.57 -3.13
N LEU A 42 -0.67 4.50 -3.84
CA LEU A 42 -0.18 5.02 -5.12
C LEU A 42 0.94 6.03 -4.92
N ASN A 43 1.95 5.97 -5.79
CA ASN A 43 3.05 6.92 -5.83
C ASN A 43 2.66 8.18 -6.59
N ASP A 44 2.35 9.24 -5.84
CA ASP A 44 2.01 10.55 -6.35
C ASP A 44 3.20 11.51 -6.14
N ALA A 45 4.07 11.58 -7.15
CA ALA A 45 5.23 12.47 -7.20
C ALA A 45 6.17 12.37 -5.97
N GLY A 46 6.46 11.14 -5.52
CA GLY A 46 7.36 10.91 -4.39
C GLY A 46 6.67 10.86 -3.03
N GLN A 47 5.34 10.94 -3.00
CA GLN A 47 4.52 10.66 -1.82
C GLN A 47 3.61 9.46 -2.08
N PHE A 48 3.36 8.66 -1.05
CA PHE A 48 2.41 7.55 -1.14
C PHE A 48 1.06 7.98 -0.57
N ARG A 49 -0.01 7.73 -1.31
CA ARG A 49 -1.39 8.05 -0.91
C ARG A 49 -2.34 6.91 -1.17
N SER A 50 -3.45 6.85 -0.44
CA SER A 50 -4.52 5.90 -0.76
C SER A 50 -5.13 6.19 -2.15
N PRO A 51 -5.62 5.15 -2.86
CA PRO A 51 -6.41 5.32 -4.06
C PRO A 51 -7.66 6.15 -3.80
N ARG A 52 -8.01 6.99 -4.77
CA ARG A 52 -9.26 7.75 -4.79
C ARG A 52 -10.35 6.90 -5.46
N PRO A 53 -11.64 7.13 -5.13
CA PRO A 53 -12.73 6.49 -5.85
C PRO A 53 -12.62 6.72 -7.36
N GLY A 54 -12.70 5.65 -8.14
CA GLY A 54 -12.60 5.70 -9.61
C GLY A 54 -11.19 5.51 -10.18
N GLU A 55 -10.14 5.42 -9.35
CA GLU A 55 -8.81 5.03 -9.83
C GLU A 55 -8.76 3.51 -10.08
N HIS A 56 -8.22 3.14 -11.24
CA HIS A 56 -8.08 1.74 -11.63
C HIS A 56 -6.84 1.14 -10.97
N ILE A 57 -7.03 0.03 -10.25
CA ILE A 57 -5.98 -0.70 -9.55
C ILE A 57 -5.97 -2.15 -10.06
N GLN A 58 -4.84 -2.59 -10.59
CA GLN A 58 -4.60 -3.98 -10.97
C GLN A 58 -3.53 -4.58 -10.05
N PHE A 59 -4.01 -5.34 -9.07
CA PHE A 59 -3.17 -6.05 -8.11
C PHE A 59 -2.87 -7.47 -8.61
#